data_AF-A0A939XYG9-F1
#
_entry.id   AF-A0A939XYG9-F1
#
_cell.length_a   1.000
_cell.length_b   1.000
_cell.length_c   1.000
_cell.angle_alpha   90.00
_cell.angle_beta   90.00
_cell.angle_gamma   90.00
#
_symmetry.space_group_name_H-M   'P 1'
#
loop_
_entity.id
_entity.type
_entity.pdbx_description
1 polymer ?
#
loop_
_entity_poly.entity_id
_entity_poly.type
_entity_poly.pdbx_seq_one_letter_code
_entity_poly.pdbx_strand_id
1 'polypeptide(L)'
;LEAGHQAALPETPAKKEEPGKKEPEKEARKVEIPEGCVSIDEFFRCKLRVAKVLSCEAVRKSEKLLKFELDLGTERRTILSGIHKFYEPEQLIGRNLVIIANLPPRRMMGIESNGMILSAVEEREDGSETLRVLTVDGDIAPGSEVG
;
A
#
# COMPACT_ATOMS: atom_id res chain seq x y z
N LEU A 1 18.67 83.84 11.57
CA LEU A 1 17.83 84.86 12.22
C LEU A 1 16.44 84.27 12.41
N GLU A 2 16.00 83.87 13.60
CA GLU A 2 16.70 83.64 14.86
C GLU A 2 15.79 82.86 15.82
N ALA A 3 16.38 82.23 16.86
CA ALA A 3 15.84 81.65 18.10
C ALA A 3 14.32 81.38 18.29
N GLY A 4 13.87 80.33 19.00
CA GLY A 4 14.59 79.31 19.77
C GLY A 4 14.27 79.36 21.28
N HIS A 5 13.48 78.38 21.77
CA HIS A 5 13.39 77.79 23.13
C HIS A 5 12.25 76.74 23.04
N GLN A 6 12.38 75.43 23.27
CA GLN A 6 13.17 74.59 24.18
C GLN A 6 12.54 74.38 25.58
N ALA A 7 12.62 73.13 26.05
CA ALA A 7 12.25 72.58 27.37
C ALA A 7 10.73 72.34 27.62
N ALA A 8 10.29 71.21 28.20
CA ALA A 8 10.97 69.94 28.51
C ALA A 8 9.97 68.78 28.71
N LEU A 9 10.43 67.54 28.55
CA LEU A 9 9.82 66.33 29.16
C LEU A 9 10.32 66.20 30.61
N PRO A 10 9.46 65.77 31.55
CA PRO A 10 9.68 64.48 32.27
C PRO A 10 8.36 63.77 32.67
N GLU A 11 8.24 62.47 32.96
CA GLU A 11 9.12 61.27 32.89
C GLU A 11 8.33 60.05 32.34
N THR A 12 8.99 58.91 32.14
CA THR A 12 8.41 57.56 32.30
C THR A 12 9.04 56.87 33.51
N PRO A 13 8.30 56.00 34.23
CA PRO A 13 8.97 54.85 34.84
C PRO A 13 8.30 53.48 34.55
N ALA A 14 9.18 52.51 34.33
CA ALA A 14 9.06 51.10 34.74
C ALA A 14 7.96 50.21 34.14
N LYS A 15 8.28 49.68 32.96
CA LYS A 15 8.32 48.23 32.64
C LYS A 15 8.03 47.29 33.83
N LYS A 16 7.07 46.36 33.66
CA LYS A 16 7.09 45.04 34.29
C LYS A 16 6.90 43.96 33.22
N GLU A 17 7.78 42.97 33.25
CA GLU A 17 7.78 41.81 32.37
C GLU A 17 7.07 40.63 33.03
N GLU A 18 6.54 39.75 32.16
CA GLU A 18 6.29 38.31 32.40
C GLU A 18 5.18 37.86 33.38
N PRO A 19 4.72 36.58 33.30
CA PRO A 19 5.05 35.53 32.33
C PRO A 19 3.83 34.92 31.60
N GLY A 20 4.08 33.97 30.68
CA GLY A 20 3.16 32.84 30.52
C GLY A 20 2.50 32.60 29.16
N LYS A 21 3.29 32.47 28.08
CA LYS A 21 2.85 31.62 26.95
C LYS A 21 2.72 30.18 27.47
N LYS A 22 1.48 29.72 27.65
CA LYS A 22 1.14 28.29 27.62
C LYS A 22 0.18 28.06 26.47
N GLU A 23 0.73 27.76 25.30
CA GLU A 23 0.01 26.95 24.33
C GLU A 23 -0.37 25.64 25.05
N PRO A 24 -1.60 25.11 24.89
CA PRO A 24 -1.97 23.85 25.49
C PRO A 24 -1.16 22.76 24.81
N GLU A 25 -0.07 22.36 25.47
CA GLU A 25 0.65 21.13 25.20
C GLU A 25 -0.40 20.02 25.26
N LYS A 26 -0.83 19.57 24.07
CA LYS A 26 -1.65 18.37 23.95
C LYS A 26 -0.79 17.26 24.51
N GLU A 27 -1.08 16.86 25.76
CA GLU A 27 -0.54 15.65 26.35
C GLU A 27 -0.77 14.54 25.33
N ALA A 28 0.31 14.17 24.65
CA ALA A 28 0.31 13.08 23.69
C ALA A 28 0.16 11.82 24.54
N ARG A 29 -1.10 11.49 24.84
CA ARG A 29 -1.53 10.27 25.52
C ARG A 29 -0.79 9.16 24.81
N LYS A 30 0.20 8.54 25.49
CA LYS A 30 0.96 7.43 24.91
C LYS A 30 -0.05 6.34 24.60
N VAL A 31 -0.44 6.25 23.33
CA VAL A 31 -1.21 5.12 22.83
C VAL A 31 -0.24 3.97 22.86
N GLU A 32 -0.45 3.05 23.81
CA GLU A 32 0.28 1.79 23.84
C GLU A 32 -0.13 1.02 22.58
N ILE A 33 0.77 0.99 21.60
CA ILE A 33 0.59 0.25 20.36
C ILE A 33 0.71 -1.24 20.72
N PRO A 34 -0.31 -2.08 20.43
CA PRO A 34 -0.23 -3.51 20.71
C PRO A 34 0.98 -4.17 20.04
N GLU A 35 1.55 -5.17 20.71
CA GLU A 35 2.65 -5.95 20.13
C GLU A 35 2.22 -6.60 18.81
N GLY A 36 3.07 -6.48 17.77
CA GLY A 36 2.79 -7.00 16.43
C GLY A 36 2.02 -6.06 15.50
N CYS A 37 1.59 -4.87 15.94
CA CYS A 37 1.10 -3.85 15.01
C CYS A 37 2.23 -3.32 14.11
N VAL A 38 1.96 -3.28 12.80
CA VAL A 38 2.84 -2.61 11.82
C VAL A 38 2.43 -1.15 11.63
N SER A 39 3.39 -0.32 11.24
CA SER A 39 3.13 1.07 10.83
C SER A 39 2.46 1.14 9.45
N ILE A 40 1.75 2.23 9.18
CA ILE A 40 1.16 2.50 7.87
C ILE A 40 2.23 2.61 6.77
N ASP A 41 3.42 3.13 7.10
CA ASP A 41 4.56 3.20 6.20
C ASP A 41 5.09 1.82 5.82
N GLU A 42 5.07 0.84 6.75
CA GLU A 42 5.45 -0.54 6.47
C GLU A 42 4.45 -1.25 5.56
N PHE A 43 3.15 -0.95 5.69
CA PHE A 43 2.14 -1.41 4.74
C PHE A 43 2.41 -0.85 3.33
N PHE A 44 2.63 0.46 3.19
CA PHE A 44 2.92 1.09 1.89
C PHE A 44 4.28 0.69 1.28
N ARG A 45 5.20 0.05 2.03
CA ARG A 45 6.38 -0.61 1.44
C ARG A 45 5.98 -1.79 0.56
N CYS A 46 4.85 -2.44 0.79
CA CYS A 46 4.28 -3.42 -0.14
C CYS A 46 3.49 -2.67 -1.22
N LYS A 47 4.02 -2.61 -2.45
CA LYS A 47 3.36 -1.93 -3.57
C LYS A 47 2.22 -2.80 -4.11
N LEU A 48 1.07 -2.70 -3.46
CA LEU A 48 -0.16 -3.35 -3.88
C LEU A 48 -0.75 -2.64 -5.10
N ARG A 49 -1.19 -3.42 -6.08
CA ARG A 49 -1.73 -2.94 -7.35
C ARG A 49 -2.89 -3.80 -7.84
N VAL A 50 -3.86 -3.17 -8.48
CA VAL A 50 -4.85 -3.87 -9.29
C VAL A 50 -4.28 -4.09 -10.69
N ALA A 51 -4.26 -5.34 -11.15
CA ALA A 51 -3.74 -5.71 -12.46
C ALA A 51 -4.76 -6.52 -13.25
N LYS A 52 -4.88 -6.25 -14.55
CA LYS A 52 -5.82 -6.96 -15.44
C LYS A 52 -5.14 -8.15 -16.09
N VAL A 53 -5.76 -9.33 -16.05
CA VAL A 53 -5.21 -10.54 -16.70
C VAL A 53 -5.36 -10.42 -18.22
N LEU A 54 -4.24 -10.36 -18.94
CA LEU A 54 -4.21 -10.37 -20.40
C LEU A 54 -4.26 -11.80 -20.95
N SER A 55 -3.49 -12.70 -20.33
CA SER A 55 -3.49 -14.13 -20.64
C SER A 55 -3.16 -14.95 -19.40
N CYS A 56 -3.73 -16.14 -19.32
CA CYS A 56 -3.40 -17.15 -18.32
C CYS A 56 -3.12 -18.47 -19.05
N GLU A 57 -2.09 -19.21 -18.64
CA GLU A 57 -1.75 -20.53 -19.22
C GLU A 57 -1.21 -21.50 -18.16
N ALA A 58 -1.51 -22.78 -18.29
CA ALA A 58 -0.95 -23.82 -17.42
C ALA A 58 0.54 -24.05 -17.70
N VAL A 59 1.38 -24.06 -16.66
CA VAL A 59 2.82 -24.29 -16.81
C VAL A 59 3.06 -25.78 -17.06
N ARG A 60 3.40 -26.17 -18.31
CA ARG A 60 3.60 -27.58 -18.73
C ARG A 60 4.51 -28.46 -17.85
N LYS A 61 5.36 -27.86 -17.01
CA LYS A 61 6.26 -28.55 -16.06
C LYS A 61 5.72 -28.59 -14.61
N SER A 62 4.47 -28.21 -14.38
CA SER A 62 3.86 -28.19 -13.05
C SER A 62 2.34 -28.33 -13.10
N GLU A 63 1.81 -29.28 -12.35
CA GLU A 63 0.36 -29.48 -12.17
C GLU A 63 -0.29 -28.35 -11.35
N LYS A 64 0.49 -27.56 -10.61
CA LYS A 64 -0.03 -26.56 -9.65
C LYS A 64 0.07 -25.11 -10.14
N LEU A 65 0.91 -24.82 -11.13
CA LEU A 65 1.25 -23.45 -11.51
C LEU A 65 0.49 -22.98 -12.76
N LEU A 66 -0.19 -21.85 -12.63
CA LEU A 66 -0.62 -21.01 -13.73
C LEU A 66 0.40 -19.89 -13.95
N LYS A 67 0.66 -19.54 -15.20
CA LYS A 67 1.42 -18.36 -15.63
C LYS A 67 0.44 -17.30 -16.11
N PHE A 68 0.62 -16.08 -15.62
CA PHE A 68 -0.18 -14.91 -15.95
C PHE A 68 0.69 -13.89 -16.67
N GLU A 69 0.17 -13.30 -17.74
CA GLU A 69 0.62 -11.99 -18.20
C GLU A 69 -0.40 -10.96 -17.72
N LEU A 70 0.06 -10.01 -16.91
CA LEU A 70 -0.77 -9.01 -16.27
C LEU A 70 -0.47 -7.62 -16.84
N ASP A 71 -1.52 -6.81 -16.96
CA ASP A 71 -1.45 -5.39 -17.31
C ASP A 71 -1.55 -4.53 -16.04
N LEU A 72 -0.58 -3.65 -15.84
CA LEU A 72 -0.54 -2.62 -14.79
C LEU A 72 -0.68 -1.21 -15.40
N GLY A 73 -1.19 -1.08 -16.62
CA GLY A 73 -1.41 0.18 -17.33
C GLY A 73 -0.13 0.79 -17.91
N THR A 74 0.92 0.90 -17.11
CA THR A 74 2.25 1.41 -17.54
C THR A 74 3.23 0.31 -17.91
N GLU A 75 3.05 -0.90 -17.36
CA GLU A 75 3.92 -2.05 -17.61
C GLU A 75 3.12 -3.35 -17.73
N ARG A 76 3.74 -4.36 -18.35
CA ARG A 76 3.24 -5.74 -18.32
C ARG A 76 4.17 -6.60 -17.48
N ARG A 77 3.60 -7.60 -16.81
CA ARG A 77 4.30 -8.37 -15.77
C ARG A 77 3.90 -9.84 -15.79
N THR A 78 4.90 -10.71 -15.96
CA THR A 78 4.73 -12.16 -15.82
C THR A 78 4.72 -12.54 -14.33
N ILE A 79 3.65 -13.21 -13.88
CA ILE A 79 3.55 -13.77 -12.53
C ILE A 79 3.17 -15.25 -12.61
N LEU A 80 3.76 -16.08 -11.75
CA LEU A 80 3.35 -17.47 -11.55
C LEU A 80 2.53 -17.58 -10.27
N SER A 81 1.43 -18.32 -10.29
CA SER A 81 0.62 -18.57 -9.09
C SER A 81 0.22 -20.04 -8.95
N GLY A 82 0.26 -20.55 -7.72
CA GLY A 82 0.02 -21.96 -7.36
C GLY A 82 -1.45 -22.40 -7.34
N ILE A 83 -2.32 -21.70 -8.09
CA ILE A 83 -3.78 -21.77 -7.93
C ILE A 83 -4.48 -22.63 -8.99
N HIS A 84 -3.73 -23.39 -9.81
CA HIS A 84 -4.28 -24.19 -10.92
C HIS A 84 -5.33 -25.22 -10.46
N LYS A 85 -5.23 -25.71 -9.23
CA LYS A 85 -6.23 -26.61 -8.61
C LYS A 85 -7.62 -25.98 -8.43
N PHE A 86 -7.72 -24.65 -8.48
CA PHE A 86 -8.91 -23.89 -8.08
C PHE A 86 -9.52 -23.07 -9.23
N TYR A 87 -8.77 -22.88 -10.32
CA TYR A 87 -9.17 -22.05 -11.46
C TYR A 87 -8.64 -22.64 -12.77
N GLU A 88 -9.52 -22.74 -13.75
CA GLU A 88 -9.12 -22.91 -15.15
C GLU A 88 -8.59 -21.57 -15.71
N PRO A 89 -7.61 -21.57 -16.63
CA PRO A 89 -7.03 -20.34 -17.17
C PRO A 89 -8.06 -19.35 -17.73
N GLU A 90 -9.08 -19.85 -18.42
CA GLU A 90 -10.14 -19.07 -19.09
C GLU A 90 -11.01 -18.31 -18.08
N GLN A 91 -11.13 -18.80 -16.84
CA GLN A 91 -11.88 -18.14 -15.76
C GLN A 91 -11.18 -16.91 -15.20
N LEU A 92 -9.91 -16.70 -15.56
CA LEU A 92 -9.05 -15.64 -15.04
C LEU A 92 -8.78 -14.55 -16.08
N ILE A 93 -8.78 -14.87 -17.37
CA ILE A 93 -8.55 -13.91 -18.47
C ILE A 93 -9.58 -12.77 -18.41
N GLY A 94 -9.09 -11.53 -18.56
CA GLY A 94 -9.90 -10.32 -18.52
C GLY A 94 -10.27 -9.81 -17.12
N ARG A 95 -10.09 -10.61 -16.05
CA ARG A 95 -10.40 -10.20 -14.68
C ARG A 95 -9.35 -9.25 -14.10
N ASN A 96 -9.78 -8.41 -13.17
CA ASN A 96 -8.91 -7.61 -12.31
C ASN A 96 -8.50 -8.45 -11.08
N LEU A 97 -7.22 -8.47 -10.76
CA LEU A 97 -6.66 -9.18 -9.60
C LEU A 97 -5.79 -8.22 -8.76
N VAL A 98 -5.76 -8.41 -7.45
CA VAL A 98 -4.83 -7.68 -6.57
C VAL A 98 -3.49 -8.42 -6.51
N ILE A 99 -2.38 -7.70 -6.71
CA ILE A 99 -1.02 -8.23 -6.70
C ILE A 99 -0.08 -7.40 -5.83
N ILE A 100 1.04 -7.99 -5.40
CA ILE A 100 2.21 -7.25 -4.91
C ILE A 100 3.21 -7.08 -6.08
N ALA A 101 3.49 -5.82 -6.44
CA ALA A 101 4.28 -5.45 -7.62
C ALA A 101 5.76 -5.11 -7.32
N ASN A 102 6.24 -5.27 -6.09
CA ASN A 102 7.65 -4.99 -5.74
C ASN A 102 8.37 -6.10 -4.96
N LEU A 103 7.88 -7.34 -5.02
CA LEU A 103 8.67 -8.49 -4.58
C LEU A 103 9.85 -8.72 -5.54
N PRO A 104 11.01 -9.21 -5.03
CA PRO A 104 12.13 -9.58 -5.89
C PRO A 104 11.73 -10.70 -6.87
N PRO A 105 12.27 -10.73 -8.10
CA PRO A 105 11.97 -11.77 -9.08
C PRO A 105 12.32 -13.16 -8.56
N ARG A 106 11.42 -14.13 -8.71
CA ARG A 106 11.63 -15.53 -8.31
C ARG A 106 11.51 -16.46 -9.51
N ARG A 107 12.59 -17.18 -9.84
CA ARG A 107 12.55 -18.20 -10.90
C ARG A 107 11.95 -19.52 -10.41
N MET A 108 11.00 -20.06 -11.16
CA MET A 108 10.35 -21.35 -10.93
C MET A 108 10.11 -22.03 -12.28
N MET A 109 10.46 -23.32 -12.42
CA MET A 109 10.33 -24.09 -13.67
C MET A 109 10.99 -23.47 -14.92
N GLY A 110 11.95 -22.56 -14.73
CA GLY A 110 12.62 -21.82 -15.80
C GLY A 110 11.93 -20.53 -16.24
N ILE A 111 10.81 -20.16 -15.60
CA ILE A 111 10.07 -18.90 -15.81
C ILE A 111 10.33 -17.98 -14.62
N GLU A 112 10.40 -16.67 -14.87
CA GLU A 112 10.64 -15.66 -13.84
C GLU A 112 9.31 -15.03 -13.40
N SER A 113 8.94 -15.24 -12.13
CA SER A 113 7.76 -14.63 -11.52
C SER A 113 8.13 -13.30 -10.89
N ASN A 114 7.57 -12.21 -11.42
CA ASN A 114 7.85 -10.84 -11.01
C ASN A 114 6.75 -10.32 -10.07
N GLY A 115 6.46 -11.03 -8.98
CA GLY A 115 5.42 -10.63 -8.02
C GLY A 115 4.61 -11.81 -7.50
N MET A 116 3.47 -11.49 -6.88
CA MET A 116 2.54 -12.44 -6.27
C MET A 116 1.10 -11.97 -6.46
N ILE A 117 0.21 -12.87 -6.88
CA ILE A 117 -1.25 -12.66 -6.86
C ILE A 117 -1.76 -12.95 -5.44
N LEU A 118 -2.61 -12.08 -4.91
CA LEU A 118 -3.21 -12.27 -3.59
C LEU A 118 -4.49 -13.11 -3.66
N SER A 119 -4.68 -13.96 -2.65
CA SER A 119 -5.86 -14.79 -2.49
C SER A 119 -6.14 -15.10 -1.03
N ALA A 120 -7.42 -15.17 -0.66
CA ALA A 120 -7.87 -15.79 0.58
C ALA A 120 -7.92 -17.31 0.41
N VAL A 121 -7.60 -18.05 1.48
CA VAL A 121 -7.72 -19.50 1.58
C VAL A 121 -8.58 -19.83 2.80
N GLU A 122 -9.55 -20.71 2.61
CA GLU A 122 -10.42 -21.28 3.65
C GLU A 122 -10.13 -22.79 3.72
N GLU A 123 -9.65 -23.26 4.87
CA GLU A 123 -9.58 -24.69 5.20
C GLU A 123 -10.85 -25.09 5.96
N ARG A 124 -11.46 -26.22 5.58
CA ARG A 124 -12.71 -26.72 6.17
C ARG A 124 -12.48 -27.92 7.06
N GLU A 125 -13.45 -28.21 7.94
CA GLU A 125 -13.39 -29.33 8.90
C GLU A 125 -13.25 -30.71 8.23
N ASP A 126 -13.70 -30.86 6.97
CA ASP A 126 -13.54 -32.07 6.17
C ASP A 126 -12.17 -32.19 5.47
N GLY A 127 -11.26 -31.24 5.70
CA GLY A 127 -9.94 -31.17 5.08
C GLY A 127 -9.95 -30.63 3.64
N SER A 128 -11.07 -30.09 3.15
CA SER A 128 -11.12 -29.42 1.85
C SER A 128 -10.67 -27.96 1.93
N GLU A 129 -10.01 -27.49 0.86
CA GLU A 129 -9.54 -26.11 0.72
C GLU A 129 -10.42 -25.35 -0.29
N THR A 130 -10.77 -24.10 0.00
CA THR A 130 -11.34 -23.15 -0.97
C THR A 130 -10.43 -21.94 -1.12
N LEU A 131 -10.06 -21.59 -2.36
CA LEU A 131 -9.20 -20.44 -2.65
C LEU A 131 -9.94 -19.38 -3.48
N ARG A 132 -9.94 -18.14 -3.00
CA ARG A 132 -10.52 -16.98 -3.70
C ARG A 132 -9.47 -15.92 -3.96
N VAL A 133 -9.16 -15.68 -5.24
CA VAL A 133 -8.30 -14.58 -5.67
C VAL A 133 -8.93 -13.24 -5.27
N LEU A 134 -8.12 -12.31 -4.78
CA LEU A 134 -8.59 -10.98 -4.41
C LEU A 134 -8.80 -10.14 -5.68
N THR A 135 -9.92 -9.41 -5.71
CA THR A 135 -10.33 -8.48 -6.76
C THR A 135 -10.87 -7.21 -6.11
N VAL A 136 -11.10 -6.17 -6.90
CA VAL A 136 -11.90 -5.00 -6.50
C VAL A 136 -13.37 -5.20 -6.85
N ASP A 137 -14.25 -4.43 -6.21
CA ASP A 137 -15.63 -4.25 -6.64
C ASP A 137 -15.67 -3.26 -7.82
N GLY A 138 -16.48 -3.56 -8.83
CA GLY A 138 -16.55 -2.80 -10.09
C GLY A 138 -15.28 -2.84 -10.97
N ASP A 139 -15.31 -2.04 -12.03
CA ASP A 139 -14.16 -1.81 -12.92
C ASP A 139 -13.27 -0.68 -12.41
N ILE A 140 -11.95 -0.86 -12.56
CA ILE A 140 -10.94 0.16 -12.25
C ILE A 140 -9.82 0.12 -13.29
N ALA A 141 -9.07 1.22 -13.42
CA ALA A 141 -7.94 1.28 -14.33
C ALA A 141 -6.82 0.29 -13.92
N PRO A 142 -6.25 -0.50 -14.85
CA PRO A 142 -5.07 -1.31 -14.58
C PRO A 142 -3.92 -0.45 -14.03
N GLY A 143 -3.22 -0.96 -13.01
CA GLY A 143 -2.16 -0.22 -12.32
C GLY A 143 -2.61 0.65 -11.15
N SER A 144 -3.92 0.68 -10.83
CA SER A 144 -4.43 1.43 -9.67
C SER A 144 -3.79 0.95 -8.37
N GLU A 145 -3.46 1.91 -7.49
CA GLU A 145 -2.92 1.64 -6.15
C GLU A 145 -4.00 1.08 -5.22
N VAL A 146 -3.61 0.13 -4.39
CA VAL A 146 -4.42 -0.33 -3.24
C VAL A 146 -3.72 0.20 -1.99
N GLY A 147 -4.48 0.91 -1.16
CA GLY A 147 -4.03 1.66 0.01
C GLY A 147 -5.10 1.79 1.06
#